data_AF-A0A3R9PND0-F1
#
_entry.id   AF-A0A3R9PND0-F1
#
_cell.length_a   1.000
_cell.length_b   1.000
_cell.length_c   1.000
_cell.angle_alpha   90.00
_cell.angle_beta   90.00
_cell.angle_gamma   90.00
#
_symmetry.space_group_name_H-M   'P 1'
#
loop_
_entity.id
_entity.type
_entity.pdbx_description
1 polymer ?
#
loop_
_entity_poly.entity_id
_entity_poly.type
_entity_poly.pdbx_seq_one_letter_code
_entity_poly.pdbx_strand_id
1 'polypeptide(L)'
;MLMYREKFPTPSEWREIAIRDCYEAIRNYNTWITLMKVQNGEIYREEFCEKYCPMFPCNKCPKKGTEECDYCDASCEIGSGSTTCLLRVPQPYSSDVCFHAQQCYEKLLKFLISVSGRIPPKEHDLEKLLGLLLEIQDMSYRVIDRDIIECIDYLNLRNYNIARYCFKLPYEEVFRCRECAEKVLLKFSQETDLRR
;
A
#
# COMPACT_ATOMS: atom_id res chain seq x y z
N MET A 1 30.32 -3.55 -25.53
CA MET A 1 29.13 -2.73 -25.24
C MET A 1 28.03 -3.66 -24.76
N LEU A 2 27.94 -3.89 -23.45
CA LEU A 2 26.89 -4.74 -22.86
C LEU A 2 25.59 -3.95 -22.88
N MET A 3 24.65 -4.30 -23.77
CA MET A 3 23.28 -3.81 -23.67
C MET A 3 22.70 -4.34 -22.36
N TYR A 4 22.52 -3.46 -21.37
CA TYR A 4 21.72 -3.74 -20.20
C TYR A 4 20.32 -4.10 -20.70
N ARG A 5 20.00 -5.40 -20.79
CA ARG A 5 18.62 -5.84 -21.00
C ARG A 5 17.90 -5.57 -19.70
N GLU A 6 17.02 -4.58 -19.68
CA GLU A 6 16.11 -4.36 -18.57
C GLU A 6 15.33 -5.66 -18.31
N LYS A 7 15.51 -6.24 -17.13
CA LYS A 7 14.78 -7.43 -16.71
C LYS A 7 13.36 -7.00 -16.32
N PHE A 8 12.37 -7.35 -17.14
CA PHE A 8 10.97 -7.24 -16.74
C PHE A 8 10.62 -8.32 -15.72
N PRO A 9 9.81 -8.01 -14.69
CA PRO A 9 9.32 -9.04 -13.78
C PRO A 9 8.52 -10.10 -14.53
N THR A 10 8.71 -11.35 -14.12
CA THR A 10 7.92 -12.51 -14.52
C THR A 10 6.49 -12.42 -13.96
N PRO A 11 5.53 -13.23 -14.45
CA PRO A 11 4.20 -13.29 -13.86
C PRO A 11 4.19 -13.55 -12.35
N SER A 12 5.03 -14.47 -11.86
CA SER A 12 5.12 -14.75 -10.40
C SER A 12 5.62 -13.52 -9.63
N GLU A 13 6.68 -12.86 -10.13
CA GLU A 13 7.22 -11.66 -9.50
C GLU A 13 6.17 -10.52 -9.47
N TRP A 14 5.41 -10.31 -10.55
CA TRP A 14 4.32 -9.32 -10.54
C TRP A 14 3.23 -9.62 -9.51
N ARG A 15 2.83 -10.89 -9.41
CA ARG A 15 1.85 -11.35 -8.42
C ARG A 15 2.35 -11.13 -6.99
N GLU A 16 3.59 -11.50 -6.70
CA GLU A 16 4.21 -11.30 -5.39
C GLU A 16 4.29 -9.83 -5.01
N ILE A 17 4.66 -8.96 -5.95
CA ILE A 17 4.69 -7.52 -5.75
C ILE A 17 3.28 -6.98 -5.45
N ALA A 18 2.27 -7.39 -6.23
CA ALA A 18 0.88 -6.97 -6.01
C ALA A 18 0.38 -7.37 -4.62
N ILE A 19 0.63 -8.61 -4.21
CA ILE A 19 0.26 -9.13 -2.88
C ILE A 19 0.97 -8.35 -1.77
N ARG A 20 2.28 -8.12 -1.92
CA ARG A 20 3.05 -7.32 -0.95
C ARG A 20 2.46 -5.92 -0.80
N ASP A 21 2.14 -5.25 -1.91
CA ASP A 21 1.58 -3.91 -1.87
C ASP A 21 0.18 -3.90 -1.22
N CYS A 22 -0.60 -4.99 -1.34
CA CYS A 22 -1.88 -5.13 -0.62
C CYS A 22 -1.66 -5.20 0.90
N TYR A 23 -0.71 -6.02 1.35
CA TYR A 23 -0.37 -6.10 2.76
C TYR A 23 0.15 -4.77 3.30
N GLU A 24 0.93 -4.03 2.51
CA GLU A 24 1.39 -2.69 2.87
C GLU A 24 0.22 -1.71 3.02
N ALA A 25 -0.75 -1.71 2.08
CA ALA A 25 -1.96 -0.88 2.19
C ALA A 25 -2.75 -1.19 3.47
N ILE A 26 -2.97 -2.48 3.77
CA ILE A 26 -3.72 -2.92 4.96
C ILE A 26 -2.96 -2.62 6.25
N ARG A 27 -1.63 -2.84 6.27
CA ARG A 27 -0.79 -2.52 7.42
C ARG A 27 -0.82 -1.02 7.70
N ASN A 28 -0.64 -0.21 6.68
CA ASN A 28 -0.70 1.25 6.78
C ASN A 28 -2.08 1.72 7.26
N TYR A 29 -3.16 1.10 6.79
CA TYR A 29 -4.51 1.39 7.25
C TYR A 29 -4.68 1.09 8.75
N ASN A 30 -4.25 -0.10 9.18
CA ASN A 30 -4.32 -0.52 10.58
C ASN A 30 -3.52 0.41 11.49
N THR A 31 -2.34 0.82 11.06
CA THR A 31 -1.51 1.81 11.77
C THR A 31 -2.22 3.16 11.84
N TRP A 32 -2.73 3.65 10.71
CA TRP A 32 -3.43 4.94 10.62
C TRP A 32 -4.71 4.98 11.47
N ILE A 33 -5.58 3.97 11.38
CA ILE A 33 -6.82 3.94 12.16
C ILE A 33 -6.54 3.80 13.66
N THR A 34 -5.51 3.05 14.04
CA THR A 34 -5.13 2.94 15.46
C THR A 34 -4.58 4.26 15.97
N LEU A 35 -3.80 4.98 15.14
CA LEU A 35 -3.36 6.33 15.47
C LEU A 35 -4.55 7.29 15.66
N MET A 36 -5.56 7.23 14.79
CA MET A 36 -6.77 8.05 14.93
C MET A 36 -7.47 7.79 16.27
N LYS A 37 -7.54 6.53 16.71
CA LYS A 37 -8.08 6.18 18.04
C LYS A 37 -7.28 6.81 19.18
N VAL A 38 -5.94 6.86 19.08
CA VAL A 38 -5.10 7.58 20.06
C VAL A 38 -5.47 9.08 20.08
N GLN A 39 -5.61 9.69 18.89
CA GLN A 39 -5.94 11.12 18.77
C GLN A 39 -7.32 11.46 19.35
N ASN A 40 -8.27 10.53 19.24
CA ASN A 40 -9.61 10.66 19.81
C ASN A 40 -9.68 10.31 21.31
N GLY A 41 -8.57 9.85 21.92
CA GLY A 41 -8.55 9.41 23.32
C GLY A 41 -9.24 8.06 23.56
N GLU A 42 -9.45 7.26 22.52
CA GLU A 42 -10.09 5.93 22.61
C GLU A 42 -9.10 4.84 23.07
N ILE A 43 -7.80 5.04 22.84
CA ILE A 43 -6.73 4.13 23.29
C ILE A 43 -5.54 4.92 23.84
N TYR A 44 -4.77 4.30 24.73
CA TYR A 44 -3.58 4.90 25.30
C TYR A 44 -2.41 4.94 24.30
N ARG A 45 -1.49 5.90 24.47
CA ARG A 45 -0.31 6.04 23.61
C ARG A 45 0.64 4.85 23.76
N GLU A 46 0.72 4.29 24.96
CA GLU A 46 1.52 3.14 25.33
C GLU A 46 1.08 1.89 24.56
N GLU A 47 -0.23 1.65 24.48
CA GLU A 47 -0.82 0.55 23.71
C GLU A 47 -0.49 0.66 22.22
N PHE A 48 -0.53 1.88 21.66
CA PHE A 48 -0.10 2.12 20.29
C PHE A 48 1.40 1.84 20.10
N CYS A 49 2.24 2.36 20.99
CA CYS A 49 3.70 2.21 20.90
C CYS A 49 4.15 0.75 21.03
N GLU A 50 3.51 -0.04 21.90
CA GLU A 50 3.80 -1.47 22.03
C GLU A 50 3.66 -2.23 20.72
N LYS A 51 2.69 -1.84 19.91
CA LYS A 51 2.38 -2.53 18.66
C LYS A 51 3.12 -1.98 17.44
N TYR A 52 3.36 -0.67 17.39
CA TYR A 52 3.81 -0.01 16.15
C TYR A 52 5.16 0.71 16.27
N CYS A 53 5.72 0.87 17.46
CA CYS A 53 7.02 1.50 17.64
C CYS A 53 8.12 0.43 17.72
N PRO A 54 9.05 0.36 16.76
CA PRO A 54 10.14 -0.62 16.79
C PRO A 54 11.10 -0.40 17.96
N MET A 55 11.07 0.78 18.57
CA MET A 55 11.90 1.17 19.71
C MET A 55 11.16 1.06 21.05
N PHE A 56 9.98 0.42 21.08
CA PHE A 56 9.24 0.16 22.32
C PHE A 56 9.72 -1.14 23.01
N PRO A 57 9.84 -1.14 24.35
CA PRO A 57 9.68 0.00 25.25
C PRO A 57 10.90 0.93 25.19
N CYS A 58 10.73 2.23 25.52
CA CYS A 58 11.82 3.23 25.51
C CYS A 58 13.05 2.75 26.33
N ASN A 59 12.87 1.84 27.30
CA ASN A 59 13.95 1.20 28.07
C ASN A 59 14.99 0.41 27.27
N LYS A 60 14.69 -0.01 26.03
CA LYS A 60 15.64 -0.63 25.10
C LYS A 60 16.24 0.35 24.11
N CYS A 61 15.88 1.64 24.19
CA CYS A 61 16.48 2.67 23.35
C CYS A 61 17.95 2.86 23.77
N PRO A 62 18.92 2.69 22.86
CA PRO A 62 20.36 2.83 23.17
C PRO A 62 20.73 4.25 23.62
N LYS A 63 19.86 5.21 23.34
CA LYS A 63 20.00 6.61 23.72
C LYS A 63 19.23 6.96 25.00
N LYS A 64 18.54 6.03 25.68
CA LYS A 64 17.70 6.38 26.83
C LYS A 64 18.49 7.07 27.95
N GLY A 65 18.04 8.25 28.37
CA GLY A 65 18.61 8.98 29.52
C GLY A 65 19.94 9.67 29.25
N THR A 66 20.39 9.73 27.99
CA THR A 66 21.56 10.51 27.57
C THR A 66 21.13 11.86 26.97
N GLU A 67 22.05 12.81 26.81
CA GLU A 67 21.79 14.07 26.08
C GLU A 67 21.56 13.83 24.57
N GLU A 68 21.97 12.67 24.05
CA GLU A 68 21.65 12.20 22.69
C GLU A 68 20.26 11.53 22.61
N CYS A 69 19.55 11.44 23.74
CA CYS A 69 18.16 10.99 23.84
C CYS A 69 17.20 12.08 23.38
N ASP A 70 17.04 12.24 22.06
CA ASP A 70 16.12 13.26 21.54
C ASP A 70 14.61 12.98 21.86
N TYR A 71 14.28 11.86 22.55
CA TYR A 71 12.93 11.27 22.55
C TYR A 71 12.50 10.50 23.82
N CYS A 72 12.65 11.06 25.02
CA CYS A 72 11.79 10.57 26.11
C CYS A 72 11.18 11.69 26.98
N ASP A 73 10.76 12.81 26.33
CA ASP A 73 9.47 13.47 26.63
C ASP A 73 8.83 14.24 25.44
N ALA A 74 7.48 14.30 25.44
CA ALA A 74 6.49 15.11 24.69
C ALA A 74 6.48 15.42 23.13
N SER A 75 7.50 15.96 22.43
CA SER A 75 7.30 16.72 21.15
C SER A 75 7.98 16.19 19.84
N CYS A 76 7.18 15.59 18.95
CA CYS A 76 7.36 15.09 17.57
C CYS A 76 7.57 16.02 16.42
N GLU A 77 8.50 16.93 16.54
CA GLU A 77 8.62 17.96 15.54
C GLU A 77 9.80 17.64 14.60
N ILE A 78 9.45 17.36 13.33
CA ILE A 78 10.27 17.54 12.09
C ILE A 78 10.92 16.26 11.48
N GLY A 79 10.61 15.98 10.20
CA GLY A 79 11.01 14.81 9.37
C GLY A 79 12.50 14.78 8.94
N SER A 80 13.04 13.78 8.24
CA SER A 80 12.53 13.02 7.09
C SER A 80 13.13 11.59 7.04
N GLY A 81 12.44 10.66 6.38
CA GLY A 81 13.04 9.42 5.88
C GLY A 81 13.41 8.37 6.94
N SER A 82 12.52 7.40 7.15
CA SER A 82 12.74 6.09 7.79
C SER A 82 12.75 5.93 9.32
N THR A 83 12.73 6.98 10.16
CA THR A 83 12.56 6.79 11.64
C THR A 83 11.85 7.96 12.33
N THR A 84 10.57 8.19 12.04
CA THR A 84 9.74 9.22 12.72
C THR A 84 8.68 8.58 13.60
N CYS A 85 8.46 9.12 14.81
CA CYS A 85 7.40 8.67 15.71
C CYS A 85 6.01 8.90 15.09
N LEU A 86 5.22 7.84 14.96
CA LEU A 86 3.94 7.87 14.24
C LEU A 86 2.87 8.71 14.95
N LEU A 87 2.95 8.83 16.27
CA LEU A 87 1.99 9.60 17.08
C LEU A 87 2.02 11.10 16.83
N ARG A 88 3.04 11.55 16.12
CA ARG A 88 3.44 12.94 16.06
C ARG A 88 3.46 13.49 14.63
N VAL A 89 3.31 12.60 13.65
CA VAL A 89 3.01 13.01 12.28
C VAL A 89 1.50 13.31 12.20
N PRO A 90 1.06 14.42 11.60
CA PRO A 90 -0.35 14.67 11.34
C PRO A 90 -0.87 13.66 10.31
N GLN A 91 -1.62 12.65 10.77
CA GLN A 91 -2.21 11.59 9.92
C GLN A 91 -1.24 10.92 8.92
N PRO A 92 -0.11 10.35 9.41
CA PRO A 92 0.79 9.54 8.60
C PRO A 92 -0.01 8.41 7.96
N TYR A 93 0.41 8.01 6.77
CA TYR A 93 -0.11 6.86 6.06
C TYR A 93 -1.50 6.98 5.44
N SER A 94 -2.30 8.03 5.68
CA SER A 94 -3.59 8.17 4.96
C SER A 94 -3.39 8.13 3.43
N SER A 95 -2.43 8.90 2.92
CA SER A 95 -1.99 8.86 1.53
C SER A 95 -1.24 7.57 1.16
N ASP A 96 -0.44 7.01 2.07
CA ASP A 96 0.30 5.77 1.79
C ASP A 96 -0.64 4.56 1.62
N VAL A 97 -1.77 4.50 2.34
CA VAL A 97 -2.79 3.46 2.15
C VAL A 97 -3.30 3.50 0.72
N CYS A 98 -3.70 4.67 0.23
CA CYS A 98 -4.22 4.83 -1.12
C CYS A 98 -3.15 4.66 -2.21
N PHE A 99 -1.92 5.12 -1.95
CA PHE A 99 -0.77 4.87 -2.83
C PHE A 99 -0.53 3.36 -2.99
N HIS A 100 -0.42 2.64 -1.87
CA HIS A 100 -0.21 1.19 -1.93
C HIS A 100 -1.41 0.48 -2.55
N ALA A 101 -2.65 0.89 -2.27
CA ALA A 101 -3.83 0.37 -2.96
C ALA A 101 -3.74 0.57 -4.48
N GLN A 102 -3.35 1.75 -4.97
CA GLN A 102 -3.14 1.97 -6.41
C GLN A 102 -2.05 1.05 -6.97
N GLN A 103 -0.93 0.88 -6.25
CA GLN A 103 0.13 -0.05 -6.66
C GLN A 103 -0.37 -1.50 -6.73
N CYS A 104 -1.26 -1.95 -5.83
CA CYS A 104 -1.86 -3.28 -5.90
C CYS A 104 -2.50 -3.55 -7.26
N TYR A 105 -3.33 -2.61 -7.72
CA TYR A 105 -4.07 -2.73 -8.97
C TYR A 105 -3.15 -2.58 -10.19
N GLU A 106 -2.17 -1.68 -10.14
CA GLU A 106 -1.18 -1.56 -11.22
C GLU A 106 -0.46 -2.90 -11.43
N LYS A 107 -0.01 -3.52 -10.34
CA LYS A 107 0.76 -4.77 -10.38
C LYS A 107 -0.11 -5.98 -10.70
N LEU A 108 -1.36 -6.00 -10.26
CA LEU A 108 -2.36 -6.98 -10.69
C LEU A 108 -2.59 -6.92 -12.21
N LEU A 109 -2.84 -5.73 -12.77
CA LEU A 109 -3.06 -5.58 -14.20
C LEU A 109 -1.81 -5.99 -15.00
N LYS A 110 -0.62 -5.61 -14.54
CA LYS A 110 0.65 -6.06 -15.16
C LYS A 110 0.86 -7.56 -15.05
N PHE A 111 0.47 -8.18 -13.93
CA PHE A 111 0.45 -9.64 -13.80
C PHE A 111 -0.46 -10.28 -14.85
N LEU A 112 -1.71 -9.83 -14.98
CA LEU A 112 -2.68 -10.40 -15.91
C LEU A 112 -2.25 -10.24 -17.38
N ILE A 113 -1.74 -9.07 -17.76
CA ILE A 113 -1.13 -8.84 -19.09
C ILE A 113 0.07 -9.78 -19.30
N SER A 114 0.88 -10.02 -18.27
CA SER A 114 2.03 -10.91 -18.38
C SER A 114 1.65 -12.37 -18.54
N VAL A 115 0.61 -12.84 -17.84
CA VAL A 115 0.10 -14.22 -17.97
C VAL A 115 -0.51 -14.44 -19.37
N SER A 116 -1.05 -13.40 -19.99
CA SER A 116 -1.55 -13.45 -21.36
C SER A 116 -0.48 -13.48 -22.45
N GLY A 117 0.78 -13.71 -22.08
CA GLY A 117 1.90 -13.76 -23.01
C GLY A 117 2.28 -12.39 -23.60
N ARG A 118 1.73 -11.29 -23.11
CA ARG A 118 2.13 -9.93 -23.51
C ARG A 118 3.15 -9.37 -22.52
N ILE A 119 3.98 -8.43 -22.97
CA ILE A 119 4.91 -7.71 -22.09
C ILE A 119 4.17 -6.52 -21.49
N PRO A 120 4.07 -6.41 -20.15
CA PRO A 120 3.41 -5.27 -19.53
C PRO A 120 4.16 -3.96 -19.83
N PRO A 121 3.46 -2.87 -20.18
CA PRO A 121 4.09 -1.60 -20.48
C PRO A 121 4.68 -0.93 -19.22
N LYS A 122 5.59 0.03 -19.42
CA LYS A 122 6.04 0.97 -18.36
C LYS A 122 5.01 2.08 -18.07
N GLU A 123 3.73 1.79 -18.26
CA GLU A 123 2.60 2.67 -17.94
C GLU A 123 2.15 2.41 -16.50
N HIS A 124 1.68 3.45 -15.81
CA HIS A 124 1.21 3.41 -14.42
C HIS A 124 -0.28 3.75 -14.29
N ASP A 125 -0.88 4.29 -15.37
CA ASP A 125 -2.30 4.58 -15.48
C ASP A 125 -3.14 3.28 -15.48
N LEU A 126 -4.06 3.17 -14.53
CA LEU A 126 -4.84 1.94 -14.34
C LEU A 126 -5.88 1.74 -15.44
N GLU A 127 -6.49 2.82 -15.94
CA GLU A 127 -7.48 2.73 -17.04
C GLU A 127 -6.83 2.28 -18.33
N LYS A 128 -5.64 2.80 -18.66
CA LYS A 128 -4.89 2.34 -19.84
C LYS A 128 -4.47 0.88 -19.71
N LEU A 129 -3.98 0.48 -18.53
CA LEU A 129 -3.62 -0.92 -18.27
C LEU A 129 -4.84 -1.85 -18.36
N LEU A 130 -6.00 -1.42 -17.86
CA LEU A 130 -7.26 -2.15 -17.99
C LEU A 130 -7.69 -2.26 -19.46
N GLY A 131 -7.64 -1.16 -20.22
CA GLY A 131 -7.96 -1.16 -21.65
C GLY A 131 -7.09 -2.15 -22.44
N LEU A 132 -5.77 -2.15 -22.20
CA LEU A 132 -4.84 -3.09 -22.82
C LEU A 132 -5.17 -4.55 -22.53
N LEU A 133 -5.68 -4.83 -21.33
CA LEU A 133 -6.09 -6.17 -20.92
C LEU A 133 -7.43 -6.58 -21.54
N LEU A 134 -8.37 -5.65 -21.69
CA LEU A 134 -9.65 -5.90 -22.36
C LEU A 134 -9.51 -6.14 -23.88
N GLU A 135 -8.46 -5.62 -24.50
CA GLU A 135 -8.12 -5.92 -25.91
C GLU A 135 -7.60 -7.35 -26.12
N ILE A 136 -7.31 -8.09 -25.04
CA ILE A 136 -6.78 -9.45 -25.11
C ILE A 136 -7.96 -10.40 -25.26
N GLN A 137 -8.11 -11.01 -26.44
CA GLN A 137 -9.21 -11.93 -26.76
C GLN A 137 -9.18 -13.25 -25.97
N ASP A 138 -8.12 -13.50 -25.20
CA ASP A 138 -7.98 -14.70 -24.38
C ASP A 138 -8.78 -14.55 -23.07
N MET A 139 -9.92 -15.25 -23.02
CA MET A 139 -10.91 -15.24 -21.94
C MET A 139 -10.49 -16.01 -20.68
N SER A 140 -9.26 -16.53 -20.61
CA SER A 140 -8.79 -17.33 -19.48
C SER A 140 -8.53 -16.53 -18.20
N TYR A 141 -8.51 -15.20 -18.25
CA TYR A 141 -8.25 -14.31 -17.11
C TYR A 141 -9.53 -13.74 -16.49
N ARG A 142 -10.41 -14.61 -15.96
CA ARG A 142 -11.65 -14.23 -15.26
C ARG A 142 -11.44 -13.61 -13.86
N VAL A 143 -10.33 -12.90 -13.64
CA VAL A 143 -10.01 -12.23 -12.37
C VAL A 143 -10.64 -10.85 -12.31
N ILE A 144 -10.85 -10.23 -13.48
CA ILE A 144 -11.49 -8.92 -13.57
C ILE A 144 -13.00 -9.11 -13.56
N ASP A 145 -13.59 -8.76 -12.44
CA ASP A 145 -15.03 -8.61 -12.28
C ASP A 145 -15.37 -7.14 -12.03
N ARG A 146 -16.67 -6.91 -11.79
CA ARG A 146 -17.21 -5.59 -11.51
C ARG A 146 -16.52 -4.92 -10.31
N ASP A 147 -16.18 -5.67 -9.27
CA ASP A 147 -15.55 -5.15 -8.06
C ASP A 147 -14.14 -4.60 -8.34
N ILE A 148 -13.38 -5.27 -9.20
CA ILE A 148 -12.05 -4.81 -9.62
C ILE A 148 -12.15 -3.55 -10.47
N ILE A 149 -13.11 -3.49 -11.40
CA ILE A 149 -13.33 -2.31 -12.26
C ILE A 149 -13.74 -1.09 -11.42
N GLU A 150 -14.69 -1.25 -10.49
CA GLU A 150 -15.12 -0.14 -9.63
C GLU A 150 -13.96 0.43 -8.80
N CYS A 151 -13.06 -0.42 -8.31
CA CYS A 151 -11.86 0.03 -7.61
C CYS A 151 -10.82 0.69 -8.55
N ILE A 152 -10.68 0.23 -9.78
CA ILE A 152 -9.82 0.88 -10.79
C ILE A 152 -10.32 2.30 -11.06
N ASP A 153 -11.61 2.46 -11.36
CA ASP A 153 -12.22 3.77 -11.63
C ASP A 153 -12.02 4.72 -10.43
N TYR A 154 -12.25 4.21 -9.22
CA TYR A 154 -12.05 4.97 -7.99
C TYR A 154 -10.59 5.43 -7.79
N LEU A 155 -9.63 4.51 -7.98
CA LEU A 155 -8.21 4.77 -7.73
C LEU A 155 -7.57 5.62 -8.85
N ASN A 156 -8.00 5.46 -10.10
CA ASN A 156 -7.42 6.13 -11.26
C ASN A 156 -7.70 7.64 -11.24
N LEU A 157 -8.91 8.04 -10.83
CA LEU A 157 -9.35 9.44 -10.76
C LEU A 157 -8.55 10.32 -9.77
N ARG A 158 -7.69 9.71 -8.94
CA ARG A 158 -7.04 10.38 -7.82
C ARG A 158 -5.52 10.48 -7.92
N ASN A 159 -4.91 9.79 -8.90
CA ASN A 159 -3.46 9.77 -9.19
C ASN A 159 -2.58 9.89 -7.92
N TYR A 160 -2.62 8.88 -7.06
CA TYR A 160 -1.93 8.87 -5.78
C TYR A 160 -0.40 8.81 -5.91
N ASN A 161 0.14 8.63 -7.12
CA ASN A 161 1.57 8.84 -7.38
C ASN A 161 1.99 10.30 -7.09
N ILE A 162 1.08 11.26 -7.27
CA ILE A 162 1.28 12.67 -6.90
C ILE A 162 0.79 12.91 -5.46
N ALA A 163 -0.34 12.32 -5.08
CA ALA A 163 -0.94 12.51 -3.75
C ALA A 163 -0.16 11.85 -2.60
N ARG A 164 0.83 10.98 -2.87
CA ARG A 164 1.77 10.47 -1.85
C ARG A 164 2.38 11.60 -1.02
N TYR A 165 2.56 12.78 -1.62
CA TYR A 165 3.14 13.95 -1.00
C TYR A 165 2.10 15.02 -0.60
N CYS A 166 0.81 14.76 -0.82
CA CYS A 166 -0.22 15.79 -0.71
C CYS A 166 -1.48 15.27 0.02
N PHE A 167 -1.70 15.89 1.18
CA PHE A 167 -2.93 15.97 1.97
C PHE A 167 -3.33 14.78 2.86
N LYS A 168 -3.92 15.17 3.99
CA LYS A 168 -4.76 14.34 4.85
C LYS A 168 -6.00 13.94 4.05
N LEU A 169 -6.18 12.65 3.83
CA LEU A 169 -7.38 12.10 3.17
C LEU A 169 -8.51 11.89 4.20
N PRO A 170 -9.79 12.06 3.79
CA PRO A 170 -10.93 11.76 4.66
C PRO A 170 -11.03 10.25 4.95
N TYR A 171 -11.69 9.91 6.06
CA TYR A 171 -11.75 8.52 6.53
C TYR A 171 -12.36 7.58 5.49
N GLU A 172 -13.44 8.03 4.84
CA GLU A 172 -14.15 7.27 3.82
C GLU A 172 -13.24 6.94 2.63
N GLU A 173 -12.33 7.85 2.28
CA GLU A 173 -11.40 7.64 1.19
C GLU A 173 -10.32 6.61 1.54
N VAL A 174 -9.73 6.74 2.73
CA VAL A 174 -8.72 5.80 3.24
C VAL A 174 -9.30 4.40 3.45
N PHE A 175 -10.53 4.33 3.96
CA PHE A 175 -11.28 3.08 4.14
C PHE A 175 -11.53 2.37 2.81
N ARG A 176 -12.03 3.09 1.79
CA ARG A 176 -12.25 2.54 0.45
C ARG A 176 -10.96 2.03 -0.19
N CYS A 177 -9.85 2.76 -0.04
CA CYS A 177 -8.55 2.31 -0.53
C CYS A 177 -8.13 0.96 0.10
N ARG A 178 -8.35 0.78 1.42
CA ARG A 178 -8.12 -0.50 2.09
C ARG A 178 -9.05 -1.60 1.58
N GLU A 179 -10.34 -1.32 1.39
CA GLU A 179 -11.28 -2.32 0.84
C GLU A 179 -10.86 -2.81 -0.54
N CYS A 180 -10.41 -1.91 -1.41
CA CYS A 180 -9.87 -2.28 -2.72
C CYS A 180 -8.65 -3.21 -2.61
N ALA A 181 -7.70 -2.92 -1.70
CA ALA A 181 -6.57 -3.82 -1.46
C ALA A 181 -6.99 -5.22 -0.98
N GLU A 182 -8.01 -5.31 -0.12
CA GLU A 182 -8.53 -6.60 0.36
C GLU A 182 -9.22 -7.41 -0.72
N LYS A 183 -9.98 -6.76 -1.61
CA LYS A 183 -10.60 -7.41 -2.76
C LYS A 183 -9.55 -8.10 -3.63
N VAL A 184 -8.41 -7.46 -3.89
CA VAL A 184 -7.29 -8.06 -4.64
C VAL A 184 -6.72 -9.29 -3.93
N LEU A 185 -6.50 -9.23 -2.61
CA LEU A 185 -6.01 -10.39 -1.84
C LEU A 185 -6.97 -11.57 -1.90
N LEU A 186 -8.27 -11.32 -1.72
CA LEU A 186 -9.29 -12.37 -1.80
C LEU A 186 -9.28 -13.07 -3.15
N LYS A 187 -9.08 -12.32 -4.25
CA LYS A 187 -8.94 -12.87 -5.59
C LYS A 187 -7.71 -13.77 -5.73
N PHE A 188 -6.55 -13.29 -5.27
CA PHE A 188 -5.34 -14.12 -5.32
C PHE A 188 -5.44 -15.38 -4.46
N SER A 189 -6.15 -15.36 -3.34
CA SER A 189 -6.41 -16.53 -2.51
C SER A 189 -7.28 -17.56 -3.22
N GLN A 190 -8.40 -17.13 -3.82
CA GLN A 190 -9.35 -18.01 -4.53
C GLN A 190 -8.71 -18.72 -5.74
N GLU A 191 -7.80 -18.06 -6.46
CA GLU A 191 -7.07 -18.69 -7.58
C GLU A 191 -6.09 -19.79 -7.12
N THR A 192 -5.59 -19.69 -5.89
CA THR A 192 -4.63 -20.67 -5.35
C THR A 192 -5.33 -21.98 -5.01
N ASP A 193 -6.59 -21.92 -4.58
CA ASP A 193 -7.43 -23.09 -4.27
C ASP A 193 -7.96 -23.79 -5.52
N LEU A 194 -8.12 -23.07 -6.65
CA LEU A 194 -8.55 -23.65 -7.93
C LEU A 194 -7.43 -24.40 -8.70
N ARG A 195 -6.17 -24.29 -8.25
CA ARG A 195 -5.00 -24.95 -8.85
C ARG A 195 -4.45 -26.11 -8.00
N ARG A 196 -5.13 -26.48 -6.92
CA ARG A 196 -4.85 -27.67 -6.09
C ARG A 196 -5.84 -28.78 -6.41
#